data_AF-A0A562RH91-F1
#
_entry.id   AF-A0A562RH91-F1
#
_cell.length_a   1.000
_cell.length_b   1.000
_cell.length_c   1.000
_cell.angle_alpha   90.00
_cell.angle_beta   90.00
_cell.angle_gamma   90.00
#
_symmetry.space_group_name_H-M   'P 1'
#
loop_
_entity.id
_entity.type
_entity.pdbx_description
1 polymer ?
#
loop_
_entity_poly.entity_id
_entity_poly.type
_entity_poly.pdbx_seq_one_letter_code
_entity_poly.pdbx_strand_id
1 'polypeptide(L)' 'MTAHIESYRYEIQYSDDADFVAYQRKSSDGVWQTVSAWMIPDSADC' A
#
# COMPACT_ATOMS: atom_id res chain seq x y z
N MET A 1 5.24 -22.59 20.89
CA MET A 1 4.49 -21.75 19.94
C MET A 1 5.39 -21.48 18.74
N THR A 2 5.20 -22.18 17.63
CA THR A 2 5.79 -21.79 16.35
C THR A 2 5.08 -20.50 15.92
N ALA A 3 5.79 -19.37 15.97
CA ALA A 3 5.28 -18.13 15.41
C ALA A 3 5.08 -18.36 13.91
N HIS A 4 3.83 -18.34 13.46
CA HIS A 4 3.53 -18.31 12.04
C HIS A 4 4.03 -16.95 11.53
N ILE A 5 5.19 -16.94 10.88
CA ILE A 5 5.71 -15.75 10.20
C ILE A 5 4.84 -15.58 8.95
N GLU A 6 3.75 -14.83 9.10
CA GLU A 6 2.93 -14.44 7.96
C GLU A 6 3.79 -13.62 7.01
N SER A 7 3.98 -14.12 5.79
CA SER A 7 4.76 -13.44 4.78
C SER A 7 3.87 -12.42 4.05
N TYR A 8 4.19 -11.14 4.18
CA TYR A 8 3.49 -10.05 3.51
C TYR A 8 4.28 -9.57 2.29
N ARG A 9 3.56 -9.21 1.23
CA ARG A 9 4.08 -8.47 0.08
C ARG A 9 3.47 -7.08 0.06
N TYR A 10 4.24 -6.11 -0.40
CA TYR A 10 3.85 -4.71 -0.47
C TYR A 10 4.05 -4.20 -1.89
N GLU A 11 3.13 -3.38 -2.38
CA GLU A 11 3.20 -2.73 -3.68
C GLU A 11 2.76 -1.27 -3.53
N ILE A 12 3.46 -0.36 -4.20
CA ILE A 12 3.11 1.06 -4.23
C ILE A 12 2.76 1.41 -5.68
N GLN A 13 1.60 2.01 -5.87
CA GLN A 13 1.08 2.40 -7.18
C GLN A 13 0.76 3.89 -7.20
N TYR A 14 1.06 4.53 -8.33
CA TYR A 14 0.59 5.89 -8.62
C TYR A 14 -0.88 5.85 -9.02
N SER A 15 -1.72 6.71 -8.46
CA SER A 15 -3.14 6.84 -8.83
C SER A 15 -3.49 8.31 -9.05
N ASP A 16 -4.51 8.57 -9.87
CA ASP A 16 -4.97 9.93 -10.16
C ASP A 16 -5.72 10.56 -8.97
N ASP A 17 -6.44 9.74 -8.20
CA ASP A 17 -7.21 10.15 -7.01
C ASP A 17 -6.32 10.35 -5.77
N ALA A 18 -5.16 9.70 -5.75
CA ALA A 18 -4.13 9.83 -4.72
C ALA A 18 -2.76 9.57 -5.34
N ASP A 19 -1.83 10.52 -5.23
CA ASP A 19 -0.50 10.42 -5.85
C ASP A 19 0.17 9.07 -5.60
N PHE A 20 -0.04 8.48 -4.42
CA PHE A 20 0.45 7.14 -4.12
C PHE A 20 -0.53 6.34 -3.26
N VAL A 21 -0.73 5.10 -3.64
CA VAL A 21 -1.49 4.10 -2.88
C VAL A 21 -0.58 2.93 -2.55
N ALA A 22 -0.53 2.55 -1.29
CA ALA A 22 0.18 1.38 -0.81
C ALA A 22 -0.80 0.22 -0.61
N TYR A 23 -0.48 -0.92 -1.22
CA TYR A 23 -1.20 -2.17 -1.07
C TYR A 23 -0.36 -3.16 -0.28
N GLN A 24 -1.03 -3.96 0.54
CA GLN A 24 -0.46 -5.15 1.14
C GLN A 24 -1.19 -6.39 0.65
N ARG A 25 -0.49 -7.51 0.58
CA ARG A 25 -1.10 -8.81 0.36
C ARG A 25 -0.46 -9.84 1.27
N LYS A 26 -1.30 -10.61 1.95
CA LYS A 26 -0.87 -11.84 2.62
C LYS A 26 -0.54 -12.88 1.57
N SER A 27 0.59 -13.56 1.73
CA SER A 27 0.99 -14.63 0.81
C SER A 27 -0.01 -15.79 0.80
N SER A 28 -0.73 -15.99 1.91
CA SER A 28 -1.73 -17.04 2.08
C SER A 28 -3.09 -16.74 1.43
N ASP A 29 -3.57 -15.50 1.54
CA ASP A 29 -4.95 -15.12 1.16
C ASP A 29 -5.07 -14.74 -0.31
N GLY A 30 -3.97 -14.28 -0.92
CA GLY A 30 -3.97 -13.95 -2.34
C GLY A 30 -4.59 -12.61 -2.70
N VAL A 31 -5.30 -11.97 -1.78
CA VAL A 31 -6.01 -10.70 -1.98
C VAL A 31 -5.11 -9.52 -1.63
N TRP A 32 -5.12 -8.50 -2.49
CA TRP A 32 -4.51 -7.21 -2.22
C TRP A 32 -5.48 -6.31 -1.45
N GLN A 33 -4.98 -5.64 -0.42
CA GLN A 33 -5.73 -4.71 0.42
C GLN A 33 -5.00 -3.37 0.46
N THR A 34 -5.74 -2.27 0.37
CA THR A 34 -5.18 -0.93 0.57
C THR A 34 -4.84 -0.72 2.04
N VAL A 35 -3.60 -0.33 2.33
CA VAL A 35 -3.16 -0.03 3.70
C VAL A 35 -3.03 1.46 3.95
N SER A 36 -2.62 2.21 2.94
CA SER A 36 -2.42 3.65 3.03
C SER A 36 -2.60 4.28 1.66
N ALA A 37 -3.06 5.52 1.65
CA ALA A 37 -3.04 6.40 0.49
C ALA A 37 -2.54 7.77 0.93
N TRP A 38 -1.66 8.39 0.15
CA TRP A 38 -1.19 9.74 0.40
C TRP A 38 -1.12 10.55 -0.89
N MET A 39 -1.49 11.81 -0.74
CA MET A 39 -1.36 12.85 -1.74
C MET A 39 -0.13 13.66 -1.39
N ILE A 40 0.71 13.94 -2.38
CA ILE A 40 1.81 14.90 -2.21
C ILE A 40 1.22 16.23 -2.64
N PRO A 41 0.93 17.17 -1.71
CA PRO A 41 0.41 18.47 -2.11
C PRO A 41 1.44 19.12 -3.04
N ASP A 42 0.99 19.53 -4.21
CA ASP A 42 1.84 20.27 -5.14
C ASP A 42 2.30 21.55 -4.43
N SER A 43 3.61 21.79 -4.43
CA SER A 43 4.18 22.96 -3.79
C SER A 43 3.95 24.25 -4.59
N ALA A 44 3.21 24.23 -5.71
CA ALA A 44 2.80 25.43 -6.42
C ALA A 44 1.54 26.05 -5.80
N ASP A 45 1.57 26.28 -4.49
CA ASP A 45 0.96 27.51 -3.98
C ASP A 45 2.07 28.57 -4.04
N CYS A 46 1.87 29.52 -4.95
CA CYS A 46 2.79 30.55 -5.46
C CYS A 46 3.81 31.15 -4.46
#